data_AF-A0A953ILV4-F1
#
_entry.id   AF-A0A953ILV4-F1
#
_cell.length_a   1.000
_cell.length_b   1.000
_cell.length_c   1.000
_cell.angle_alpha   90.00
_cell.angle_beta   90.00
_cell.angle_gamma   90.00
#
_symmetry.space_group_name_H-M   'P 1'
#
loop_
_entity.id
_entity.type
_entity.pdbx_description
1 polymer ?
#
loop_
_entity_poly.entity_id
_entity_poly.type
_entity_poly.pdbx_seq_one_letter_code
_entity_poly.pdbx_strand_id
1 'polypeptide(L)'
;IPSQAAASGELDFAPFDGWFDTMVADLVAVMNGENADPADDYAWKLVFTGEDYPFGPESWGTQDDLQARDAVAAGMGIRTGITEVFNFHLDQVPAYGTTIASDGYLATDESWPALFDGRTVATENECYNDCGFTTADPYYAVKMSNLKALQLRMNRIYVVPQASYLDAYPAHWEWVRRSLGQSVYTGADAWAALREAEDTYWLDDSSFTWSGAPWVKNWERWLTQRDLGPDAMSRRGTEARSDVLDPSNGTAYEGRRTHRAAGQDRLLLYVDDRFVPPGMPTALDLQVSYKDSAGGGFRVDYAVAAGVASSAEVTPGGSGAWRTATFRIDDALWNGSLGGGAD
;
A
#
# COMPACT_ATOMS: atom_id res chain seq x y z
N ILE A 1 -15.01 -8.61 -24.80
CA ILE A 1 -14.94 -9.49 -26.00
C ILE A 1 -14.56 -10.92 -25.58
N PRO A 2 -13.46 -11.18 -24.83
CA PRO A 2 -13.16 -12.52 -24.30
C PRO A 2 -14.30 -13.11 -23.45
N SER A 3 -14.89 -12.34 -22.53
CA SER A 3 -16.00 -12.80 -21.69
C SER A 3 -17.26 -13.19 -22.46
N GLN A 4 -17.52 -12.55 -23.59
CA GLN A 4 -18.67 -12.92 -24.44
C GLN A 4 -18.40 -14.22 -25.20
N ALA A 5 -17.19 -14.38 -25.75
CA ALA A 5 -16.78 -15.61 -26.45
C ALA A 5 -16.68 -16.81 -25.50
N ALA A 6 -16.17 -16.61 -24.28
CA ALA A 6 -16.15 -17.64 -23.25
C ALA A 6 -17.57 -18.03 -22.81
N ALA A 7 -18.47 -17.06 -22.63
CA ALA A 7 -19.87 -17.34 -22.28
C ALA A 7 -20.64 -18.09 -23.38
N SER A 8 -20.29 -17.89 -24.65
CA SER A 8 -20.87 -18.65 -25.78
C SER A 8 -20.17 -19.99 -26.06
N GLY A 9 -19.09 -20.31 -25.33
CA GLY A 9 -18.29 -21.53 -25.55
C GLY A 9 -17.41 -21.48 -26.80
N GLU A 10 -17.17 -20.29 -27.36
CA GLU A 10 -16.31 -20.07 -28.52
C GLU A 10 -14.83 -19.91 -28.14
N LEU A 11 -14.53 -19.66 -26.85
CA LEU A 11 -13.19 -19.49 -26.33
C LEU A 11 -13.03 -20.19 -24.97
N ASP A 12 -12.19 -21.23 -24.95
CA ASP A 12 -11.74 -21.85 -23.72
C ASP A 12 -10.52 -21.10 -23.14
N PHE A 13 -10.25 -21.33 -21.85
CA PHE A 13 -9.13 -20.69 -21.15
C PHE A 13 -7.78 -21.03 -21.80
N ALA A 14 -7.45 -22.31 -22.02
CA ALA A 14 -6.13 -22.69 -22.51
C ALA A 14 -5.73 -22.06 -23.88
N PRO A 15 -6.64 -21.97 -24.89
CA PRO A 15 -6.38 -21.17 -26.08
C PRO A 15 -6.15 -19.68 -25.83
N PHE A 16 -6.91 -19.07 -24.90
CA PHE A 16 -6.74 -17.66 -24.53
C PHE A 16 -5.40 -17.42 -23.85
N ASP A 17 -5.03 -18.27 -22.90
CA ASP A 17 -3.79 -18.21 -22.14
C ASP A 17 -2.56 -18.34 -23.06
N GLY A 18 -2.58 -19.34 -23.96
CA GLY A 18 -1.51 -19.48 -24.96
C GLY A 18 -1.40 -18.28 -25.92
N TRP A 19 -2.53 -17.64 -26.26
CA TRP A 19 -2.52 -16.38 -27.01
C TRP A 19 -1.95 -15.23 -26.19
N PHE A 20 -2.31 -15.12 -24.91
CA PHE A 20 -1.84 -14.09 -24.00
C PHE A 20 -0.32 -14.15 -23.84
N ASP A 21 0.23 -15.33 -23.54
CA ASP A 21 1.66 -15.57 -23.42
C ASP A 21 2.41 -15.18 -24.68
N THR A 22 1.90 -15.59 -25.85
CA THR A 22 2.49 -15.27 -27.15
C THR A 22 2.46 -13.76 -27.39
N MET A 23 1.34 -13.10 -27.09
CA MET A 23 1.16 -11.66 -27.26
C MET A 23 2.14 -10.87 -26.39
N VAL A 24 2.29 -11.23 -25.12
CA VAL A 24 3.25 -10.59 -24.20
C VAL A 24 4.68 -10.79 -24.71
N ALA A 25 5.06 -12.03 -25.04
CA ALA A 25 6.38 -12.36 -25.52
C ALA A 25 6.73 -11.60 -26.81
N ASP A 26 5.83 -11.58 -27.79
CA ASP A 26 6.03 -10.90 -29.06
C ASP A 26 6.16 -9.38 -28.88
N LEU A 27 5.31 -8.76 -28.05
CA LEU A 27 5.40 -7.31 -27.79
C LEU A 27 6.72 -6.93 -27.12
N VAL A 28 7.14 -7.71 -26.13
CA VAL A 28 8.44 -7.50 -25.45
C VAL A 28 9.59 -7.68 -26.43
N ALA A 29 9.59 -8.75 -27.23
CA ALA A 29 10.63 -9.02 -28.22
C ALA A 29 10.73 -7.89 -29.27
N VAL A 30 9.59 -7.42 -29.78
CA VAL A 30 9.54 -6.30 -30.73
C VAL A 30 10.10 -5.02 -30.11
N MET A 31 9.78 -4.75 -28.84
CA MET A 31 10.21 -3.53 -28.15
C MET A 31 11.66 -3.57 -27.68
N ASN A 32 12.22 -4.75 -27.49
CA ASN A 32 13.64 -4.93 -27.21
C ASN A 32 14.50 -5.01 -28.48
N GLY A 33 13.86 -5.26 -29.62
CA GLY A 33 14.56 -5.45 -30.88
C GLY A 33 15.22 -6.83 -30.96
N GLU A 34 15.48 -7.29 -32.18
CA GLU A 34 16.19 -8.55 -32.42
C GLU A 34 17.71 -8.33 -32.37
N ASN A 35 18.25 -7.89 -31.23
CA ASN A 35 19.67 -7.56 -31.13
C ASN A 35 20.31 -7.97 -29.78
N ALA A 36 21.62 -7.74 -29.67
CA ALA A 36 22.41 -8.02 -28.48
C ALA A 36 22.90 -6.73 -27.78
N ASP A 37 22.27 -5.59 -28.10
CA ASP A 37 22.61 -4.27 -27.56
C ASP A 37 21.51 -3.80 -26.60
N PRO A 38 21.65 -3.99 -25.28
CA PRO A 38 20.64 -3.57 -24.32
C PRO A 38 20.33 -2.06 -24.32
N ALA A 39 21.11 -1.24 -25.03
CA ALA A 39 20.86 0.20 -25.15
C ALA A 39 19.62 0.55 -25.99
N ASP A 40 19.08 -0.39 -26.78
CA ASP A 40 17.82 -0.21 -27.51
C ASP A 40 16.68 -1.10 -26.98
N ASP A 41 16.82 -1.65 -25.77
CA ASP A 41 15.75 -2.35 -25.07
C ASP A 41 14.69 -1.38 -24.52
N TYR A 42 13.46 -1.45 -25.04
CA TYR A 42 12.37 -0.55 -24.68
C TYR A 42 11.11 -1.24 -24.16
N ALA A 43 11.14 -2.53 -23.82
CA ALA A 43 9.98 -3.23 -23.26
C ALA A 43 9.42 -2.52 -22.00
N TRP A 44 10.26 -1.84 -21.22
CA TRP A 44 9.86 -1.04 -20.06
C TRP A 44 8.88 0.11 -20.38
N LYS A 45 8.76 0.51 -21.66
CA LYS A 45 7.79 1.52 -22.12
C LYS A 45 6.40 0.93 -22.37
N LEU A 46 6.29 -0.39 -22.52
CA LEU A 46 5.01 -1.07 -22.60
C LEU A 46 4.31 -0.99 -21.24
N VAL A 47 2.98 -0.88 -21.27
CA VAL A 47 2.16 -0.88 -20.06
C VAL A 47 1.06 -1.89 -20.26
N PHE A 48 1.06 -2.94 -19.45
CA PHE A 48 -0.08 -3.83 -19.36
C PHE A 48 -1.19 -3.14 -18.59
N THR A 49 -2.41 -3.23 -19.08
CA THR A 49 -3.60 -2.70 -18.40
C THR A 49 -4.50 -3.87 -18.00
N GLY A 50 -4.51 -4.18 -16.72
CA GLY A 50 -5.22 -5.32 -16.16
C GLY A 50 -4.94 -5.50 -14.67
N GLU A 51 -5.49 -6.56 -14.10
CA GLU A 51 -5.45 -6.88 -12.67
C GLU A 51 -4.86 -8.27 -12.45
N ASP A 52 -4.34 -8.52 -11.24
CA ASP A 52 -3.81 -9.82 -10.86
C ASP A 52 -4.89 -10.86 -10.59
N TYR A 53 -6.08 -10.48 -10.13
CA TYR A 53 -7.19 -11.43 -9.97
C TYR A 53 -8.39 -10.92 -10.77
N PRO A 54 -8.31 -11.01 -12.12
CA PRO A 54 -9.19 -10.29 -13.01
C PRO A 54 -10.64 -10.74 -12.88
N PHE A 55 -11.57 -9.85 -13.27
CA PHE A 55 -12.98 -10.22 -13.49
C PHE A 55 -13.14 -10.95 -14.83
N GLY A 56 -12.45 -12.07 -14.94
CA GLY A 56 -12.51 -13.00 -16.06
C GLY A 56 -13.91 -13.56 -16.26
N PRO A 57 -14.12 -14.33 -17.35
CA PRO A 57 -15.33 -15.11 -17.52
C PRO A 57 -15.51 -16.07 -16.34
N GLU A 58 -16.71 -16.14 -15.75
CA GLU A 58 -17.00 -17.02 -14.60
C GLU A 58 -16.60 -18.49 -14.85
N SER A 59 -16.64 -18.95 -16.11
CA SER A 59 -16.28 -20.31 -16.51
C SER A 59 -14.78 -20.61 -16.40
N TRP A 60 -13.92 -19.59 -16.32
CA TRP A 60 -12.47 -19.76 -16.16
C TRP A 60 -12.06 -19.85 -14.69
N GLY A 61 -12.86 -19.36 -13.75
CA GLY A 61 -12.53 -19.37 -12.33
C GLY A 61 -11.30 -18.52 -12.05
N THR A 62 -10.30 -19.09 -11.38
CA THR A 62 -9.02 -18.44 -11.03
C THR A 62 -7.90 -18.73 -12.04
N GLN A 63 -8.24 -19.28 -13.21
CA GLN A 63 -7.23 -19.72 -14.17
C GLN A 63 -6.50 -18.55 -14.84
N ASP A 64 -7.18 -17.41 -15.04
CA ASP A 64 -6.60 -16.19 -15.61
C ASP A 64 -5.99 -15.24 -14.56
N ASP A 65 -5.90 -15.69 -13.31
CA ASP A 65 -5.17 -14.96 -12.29
C ASP A 65 -3.68 -14.83 -12.66
N LEU A 66 -3.10 -13.71 -12.25
CA LEU A 66 -1.69 -13.34 -12.31
C LEU A 66 -1.16 -13.04 -13.71
N GLN A 67 -2.03 -12.92 -14.71
CA GLN A 67 -1.66 -12.45 -16.04
C GLN A 67 -0.99 -11.06 -16.00
N ALA A 68 -1.45 -10.16 -15.11
CA ALA A 68 -0.80 -8.87 -14.88
C ALA A 68 0.63 -9.02 -14.34
N ARG A 69 0.83 -9.87 -13.32
CA ARG A 69 2.17 -10.23 -12.81
C ARG A 69 3.07 -10.76 -13.92
N ASP A 70 2.55 -11.62 -14.79
CA ASP A 70 3.34 -12.27 -15.83
C ASP A 70 3.77 -11.29 -16.93
N ALA A 71 2.89 -10.37 -17.33
CA ALA A 71 3.25 -9.26 -18.21
C ALA A 71 4.36 -8.37 -17.60
N VAL A 72 4.28 -8.08 -16.31
CA VAL A 72 5.32 -7.33 -15.60
C VAL A 72 6.63 -8.11 -15.53
N ALA A 73 6.59 -9.39 -15.18
CA ALA A 73 7.76 -10.24 -15.13
C ALA A 73 8.46 -10.33 -16.51
N ALA A 74 7.68 -10.28 -17.60
CA ALA A 74 8.19 -10.30 -18.97
C ALA A 74 8.89 -9.00 -19.40
N GLY A 75 8.71 -7.87 -18.70
CA GLY A 75 9.39 -6.61 -19.05
C GLY A 75 8.52 -5.37 -19.07
N MET A 76 7.19 -5.54 -19.00
CA MET A 76 6.24 -4.44 -19.12
C MET A 76 6.13 -3.66 -17.79
N GLY A 77 5.64 -2.43 -17.87
CA GLY A 77 5.00 -1.75 -16.75
C GLY A 77 3.55 -2.19 -16.56
N ILE A 78 2.89 -1.65 -15.53
CA ILE A 78 1.52 -1.98 -15.14
C ILE A 78 0.70 -0.72 -14.89
N ARG A 79 -0.56 -0.75 -15.31
CA ARG A 79 -1.60 0.16 -14.85
C ARG A 79 -2.88 -0.63 -14.58
N THR A 80 -3.27 -0.70 -13.33
CA THR A 80 -4.59 -1.19 -12.90
C THR A 80 -5.58 -0.03 -12.73
N GLY A 81 -6.85 -0.36 -12.58
CA GLY A 81 -7.92 0.58 -12.26
C GLY A 81 -7.94 1.02 -10.79
N ILE A 82 -8.44 2.23 -10.59
CA ILE A 82 -9.03 2.83 -9.37
C ILE A 82 -8.52 2.37 -7.99
N THR A 83 -7.48 3.05 -7.48
CA THR A 83 -7.11 2.99 -6.05
C THR A 83 -8.16 3.63 -5.14
N GLU A 84 -9.24 4.21 -5.67
CA GLU A 84 -10.36 4.74 -4.92
C GLU A 84 -11.07 3.68 -4.07
N VAL A 85 -11.20 2.44 -4.56
CA VAL A 85 -11.71 1.30 -3.79
C VAL A 85 -10.55 0.60 -3.07
N PHE A 86 -9.79 1.38 -2.31
CA PHE A 86 -8.45 1.06 -1.82
C PHE A 86 -8.30 -0.21 -0.95
N ASN A 87 -9.39 -0.74 -0.37
CA ASN A 87 -9.34 -1.99 0.40
C ASN A 87 -9.70 -3.22 -0.44
N PHE A 88 -10.43 -3.04 -1.53
CA PHE A 88 -10.89 -4.14 -2.34
C PHE A 88 -9.82 -4.51 -3.35
N HIS A 89 -9.39 -5.78 -3.36
CA HIS A 89 -8.63 -6.36 -4.47
C HIS A 89 -7.22 -5.75 -4.69
N LEU A 90 -6.78 -4.83 -3.82
CA LEU A 90 -5.50 -4.13 -3.96
C LEU A 90 -4.49 -4.48 -2.86
N ASP A 91 -4.86 -5.34 -1.90
CA ASP A 91 -3.96 -5.76 -0.82
C ASP A 91 -3.11 -6.98 -1.21
N GLN A 92 -3.57 -7.81 -2.14
CA GLN A 92 -2.81 -8.89 -2.76
C GLN A 92 -2.68 -8.58 -4.26
N VAL A 93 -1.56 -7.99 -4.68
CA VAL A 93 -1.33 -7.52 -6.07
C VAL A 93 0.13 -7.76 -6.51
N PRO A 94 0.49 -9.02 -6.83
CA PRO A 94 1.83 -9.41 -7.22
C PRO A 94 2.43 -8.64 -8.41
N ALA A 95 1.65 -8.11 -9.35
CA ALA A 95 2.12 -7.24 -10.44
C ALA A 95 2.78 -5.96 -9.93
N TYR A 96 2.41 -5.49 -8.74
CA TYR A 96 3.03 -4.37 -8.03
C TYR A 96 4.08 -4.82 -7.01
N GLY A 97 4.41 -6.12 -6.97
CA GLY A 97 5.34 -6.71 -6.01
C GLY A 97 4.80 -6.73 -4.58
N THR A 98 3.49 -6.54 -4.37
CA THR A 98 2.90 -6.48 -3.04
C THR A 98 2.01 -7.69 -2.77
N THR A 99 2.16 -8.29 -1.60
CA THR A 99 1.38 -9.45 -1.15
C THR A 99 0.96 -9.27 0.32
N ILE A 100 -0.11 -9.97 0.72
CA ILE A 100 -0.48 -10.12 2.13
C ILE A 100 0.40 -11.22 2.73
N ALA A 101 1.19 -10.87 3.74
CA ALA A 101 1.97 -11.84 4.49
C ALA A 101 1.08 -12.71 5.38
N SER A 102 1.61 -13.84 5.86
CA SER A 102 0.86 -14.80 6.68
C SER A 102 0.26 -14.23 7.98
N ASP A 103 0.80 -13.11 8.47
CA ASP A 103 0.36 -12.41 9.67
C ASP A 103 -0.64 -11.26 9.39
N GLY A 104 -1.03 -11.09 8.13
CA GLY A 104 -1.99 -10.11 7.65
C GLY A 104 -1.41 -8.73 7.35
N TYR A 105 -0.10 -8.52 7.44
CA TYR A 105 0.54 -7.28 7.01
C TYR A 105 0.85 -7.32 5.51
N LEU A 106 0.87 -6.15 4.86
CA LEU A 106 1.36 -6.05 3.50
C LEU A 106 2.89 -6.11 3.44
N ALA A 107 3.41 -6.88 2.51
CA ALA A 107 4.83 -6.96 2.19
C ALA A 107 5.03 -6.58 0.72
N THR A 108 5.87 -5.58 0.48
CA THR A 108 6.30 -5.19 -0.87
C THR A 108 7.72 -5.68 -1.11
N ASP A 109 7.92 -6.45 -2.17
CA ASP A 109 9.24 -6.79 -2.67
C ASP A 109 9.87 -5.57 -3.35
N GLU A 110 10.76 -4.90 -2.62
CA GLU A 110 11.50 -3.74 -3.11
C GLU A 110 12.54 -4.10 -4.19
N SER A 111 12.68 -5.39 -4.54
CA SER A 111 13.45 -5.88 -5.70
C SER A 111 12.58 -6.28 -6.89
N TRP A 112 11.26 -6.04 -6.81
CA TRP A 112 10.32 -6.38 -7.87
C TRP A 112 10.61 -5.60 -9.18
N PRO A 113 10.68 -6.27 -10.35
CA PRO A 113 11.11 -5.63 -11.61
C PRO A 113 10.33 -4.38 -12.01
N ALA A 114 9.04 -4.28 -11.64
CA ALA A 114 8.23 -3.10 -11.95
C ALA A 114 8.80 -1.80 -11.35
N LEU A 115 9.55 -1.90 -10.25
CA LEU A 115 10.05 -0.76 -9.50
C LEU A 115 11.37 -0.19 -10.07
N PHE A 116 11.89 -0.77 -11.16
CA PHE A 116 13.17 -0.42 -11.76
C PHE A 116 13.01 0.04 -13.22
N ASP A 117 14.12 0.55 -13.78
CA ASP A 117 14.31 0.82 -15.20
C ASP A 117 13.30 1.79 -15.84
N GLY A 118 12.64 2.61 -15.01
CA GLY A 118 11.72 3.65 -15.47
C GLY A 118 10.38 3.13 -16.00
N ARG A 119 10.03 1.87 -15.72
CA ARG A 119 8.73 1.28 -16.06
C ARG A 119 7.60 2.13 -15.50
N THR A 120 6.46 2.14 -16.21
CA THR A 120 5.26 2.78 -15.66
C THR A 120 4.62 1.86 -14.63
N VAL A 121 4.44 2.34 -13.41
CA VAL A 121 3.67 1.67 -12.34
C VAL A 121 2.59 2.65 -11.91
N ALA A 122 1.36 2.39 -12.32
CA ALA A 122 0.32 3.41 -12.31
C ALA A 122 -1.04 2.93 -11.85
N THR A 123 -1.90 3.89 -11.53
CA THR A 123 -3.34 3.74 -11.30
C THR A 123 -4.08 4.94 -11.88
N GLU A 124 -5.40 4.89 -11.84
CA GLU A 124 -6.31 6.01 -12.04
C GLU A 124 -6.87 6.45 -10.68
N ASN A 125 -7.12 7.76 -10.52
CA ASN A 125 -7.76 8.37 -9.36
C ASN A 125 -8.65 9.54 -9.82
N GLU A 126 -9.80 9.25 -10.41
CA GLU A 126 -10.71 10.24 -11.02
C GLU A 126 -12.19 10.08 -10.64
N CYS A 127 -12.58 8.99 -9.98
CA CYS A 127 -13.98 8.61 -9.77
C CYS A 127 -14.39 8.66 -8.28
N TYR A 128 -14.41 9.83 -7.64
CA TYR A 128 -14.82 9.93 -6.23
C TYR A 128 -16.31 10.29 -6.04
N ASN A 129 -16.86 11.09 -6.94
CA ASN A 129 -18.30 11.40 -7.01
C ASN A 129 -18.74 11.40 -8.48
N ASP A 130 -18.19 10.44 -9.23
CA ASP A 130 -18.39 10.22 -10.66
C ASP A 130 -18.26 8.72 -10.94
N CYS A 131 -18.48 8.28 -12.18
CA CYS A 131 -18.35 6.89 -12.62
C CYS A 131 -19.23 5.89 -11.86
N GLY A 132 -20.29 6.38 -11.18
CA GLY A 132 -21.16 5.57 -10.32
C GLY A 132 -20.76 5.54 -8.85
N PHE A 133 -19.59 6.08 -8.47
CA PHE A 133 -19.17 6.19 -7.08
C PHE A 133 -19.68 7.47 -6.40
N THR A 134 -19.84 7.43 -5.08
CA THR A 134 -20.17 8.60 -4.29
C THR A 134 -19.61 8.54 -2.87
N THR A 135 -19.15 9.67 -2.35
CA THR A 135 -18.71 9.81 -0.96
C THR A 135 -19.13 11.15 -0.37
N ALA A 136 -19.55 11.10 0.89
CA ALA A 136 -19.80 12.28 1.71
C ALA A 136 -18.51 12.89 2.30
N ASP A 137 -17.39 12.16 2.23
CA ASP A 137 -16.08 12.60 2.73
C ASP A 137 -15.01 12.44 1.62
N PRO A 138 -15.02 13.35 0.62
CA PRO A 138 -14.09 13.28 -0.50
C PRO A 138 -12.63 13.43 -0.07
N TYR A 139 -12.36 14.17 1.02
CA TYR A 139 -11.00 14.31 1.51
C TYR A 139 -10.44 12.98 2.01
N TYR A 140 -11.21 12.23 2.81
CA TYR A 140 -10.78 10.90 3.27
C TYR A 140 -10.56 9.97 2.07
N ALA A 141 -11.50 9.91 1.12
CA ALA A 141 -11.38 9.05 -0.05
C ALA A 141 -10.12 9.38 -0.88
N VAL A 142 -9.88 10.65 -1.21
CA VAL A 142 -8.69 11.12 -1.95
C VAL A 142 -7.40 10.86 -1.18
N LYS A 143 -7.40 11.03 0.15
CA LYS A 143 -6.24 10.74 0.98
C LYS A 143 -5.89 9.26 0.93
N MET A 144 -6.88 8.38 1.12
CA MET A 144 -6.65 6.95 1.25
C MET A 144 -6.29 6.29 -0.08
N SER A 145 -6.92 6.69 -1.19
CA SER A 145 -6.54 6.21 -2.52
C SER A 145 -5.08 6.55 -2.86
N ASN A 146 -4.65 7.77 -2.55
CA ASN A 146 -3.26 8.19 -2.77
C ASN A 146 -2.29 7.51 -1.82
N LEU A 147 -2.66 7.27 -0.55
CA LEU A 147 -1.84 6.47 0.36
C LEU A 147 -1.68 5.04 -0.16
N LYS A 148 -2.76 4.43 -0.67
CA LYS A 148 -2.71 3.09 -1.27
C LYS A 148 -1.78 3.06 -2.48
N ALA A 149 -1.91 4.03 -3.39
CA ALA A 149 -1.03 4.16 -4.54
C ALA A 149 0.46 4.27 -4.13
N LEU A 150 0.77 5.08 -3.11
CA LEU A 150 2.13 5.24 -2.61
C LEU A 150 2.64 4.00 -1.85
N GLN A 151 1.76 3.28 -1.13
CA GLN A 151 2.10 1.99 -0.53
C GLN A 151 2.49 0.98 -1.60
N LEU A 152 1.79 0.95 -2.74
CA LEU A 152 2.11 0.12 -3.90
C LEU A 152 3.27 0.65 -4.77
N ARG A 153 4.02 1.65 -4.28
CA ARG A 153 5.20 2.24 -4.93
C ARG A 153 4.93 2.80 -6.33
N MET A 154 3.69 3.21 -6.61
CA MET A 154 3.33 3.77 -7.91
C MET A 154 4.14 5.03 -8.22
N ASN A 155 4.43 5.23 -9.50
CA ASN A 155 5.16 6.37 -10.02
C ASN A 155 4.34 7.29 -10.91
N ARG A 156 3.10 6.90 -11.25
CA ARG A 156 2.14 7.74 -11.95
C ARG A 156 0.73 7.50 -11.43
N ILE A 157 -0.06 8.56 -11.43
CA ILE A 157 -1.50 8.49 -11.16
C ILE A 157 -2.18 9.31 -12.25
N TYR A 158 -3.12 8.72 -12.98
CA TYR A 158 -3.99 9.46 -13.87
C TYR A 158 -5.05 10.20 -13.05
N VAL A 159 -5.20 11.50 -13.28
CA VAL A 159 -6.08 12.38 -12.52
C VAL A 159 -6.81 13.33 -13.46
N VAL A 160 -8.04 13.69 -13.09
CA VAL A 160 -8.84 14.72 -13.74
C VAL A 160 -8.96 15.90 -12.77
N PRO A 161 -8.49 17.11 -13.11
CA PRO A 161 -8.27 18.18 -12.13
C PRO A 161 -9.43 18.44 -11.16
N GLN A 162 -10.67 18.52 -11.67
CA GLN A 162 -11.86 18.74 -10.86
C GLN A 162 -12.29 17.47 -10.11
N ALA A 163 -12.38 16.34 -10.80
CA ALA A 163 -12.90 15.10 -10.21
C ALA A 163 -11.94 14.50 -9.16
N SER A 164 -10.64 14.71 -9.33
CA SER A 164 -9.57 14.31 -8.38
C SER A 164 -9.31 15.33 -7.28
N TYR A 165 -10.11 16.41 -7.20
CA TYR A 165 -10.02 17.45 -6.16
C TYR A 165 -8.63 18.11 -6.05
N LEU A 166 -7.93 18.32 -7.17
CA LEU A 166 -6.58 18.91 -7.16
C LEU A 166 -6.57 20.30 -6.51
N ASP A 167 -7.55 21.14 -6.89
CA ASP A 167 -7.66 22.52 -6.38
C ASP A 167 -8.12 22.58 -4.92
N ALA A 168 -8.89 21.59 -4.46
CA ALA A 168 -9.40 21.56 -3.09
C ALA A 168 -8.32 21.10 -2.10
N TYR A 169 -7.41 20.21 -2.53
CA TYR A 169 -6.37 19.62 -1.68
C TYR A 169 -4.95 19.82 -2.25
N PRO A 170 -4.54 21.07 -2.55
CA PRO A 170 -3.31 21.32 -3.29
C PRO A 170 -2.04 20.90 -2.52
N ALA A 171 -2.04 21.06 -1.20
CA ALA A 171 -0.90 20.63 -0.37
C ALA A 171 -0.75 19.10 -0.35
N HIS A 172 -1.87 18.37 -0.31
CA HIS A 172 -1.87 16.91 -0.39
C HIS A 172 -1.32 16.45 -1.75
N TRP A 173 -1.81 17.02 -2.84
CA TRP A 173 -1.35 16.66 -4.19
C TRP A 173 0.09 17.06 -4.48
N GLU A 174 0.59 18.16 -3.91
CA GLU A 174 2.02 18.49 -4.01
C GLU A 174 2.89 17.48 -3.27
N TRP A 175 2.44 16.98 -2.11
CA TRP A 175 3.11 15.88 -1.41
C TRP A 175 3.07 14.57 -2.21
N VAL A 176 1.90 14.18 -2.75
CA VAL A 176 1.75 12.98 -3.59
C VAL A 176 2.66 13.08 -4.81
N ARG A 177 2.66 14.21 -5.53
CA ARG A 177 3.49 14.43 -6.72
C ARG A 177 4.99 14.27 -6.43
N ARG A 178 5.46 14.72 -5.26
CA ARG A 178 6.86 14.56 -4.83
C ARG A 178 7.17 13.14 -4.38
N SER A 179 6.17 12.42 -3.90
CA SER A 179 6.28 11.07 -3.35
C SER A 179 6.24 9.97 -4.41
N LEU A 180 5.54 10.19 -5.53
CA LEU A 180 5.44 9.23 -6.63
C LEU A 180 6.82 8.89 -7.20
N GLY A 181 7.06 7.59 -7.37
CA GLY A 181 8.30 7.06 -7.95
C GLY A 181 9.54 7.23 -7.07
N GLN A 182 9.41 7.72 -5.84
CA GLN A 182 10.51 7.71 -4.89
C GLN A 182 10.79 6.29 -4.40
N SER A 183 12.07 5.97 -4.29
CA SER A 183 12.58 4.74 -3.68
C SER A 183 12.95 4.98 -2.21
N VAL A 184 13.27 3.91 -1.50
CA VAL A 184 13.77 3.98 -0.12
C VAL A 184 15.01 4.88 0.02
N TYR A 185 15.78 5.05 -1.06
CA TYR A 185 17.00 5.86 -1.08
C TYR A 185 16.77 7.34 -1.45
N THR A 186 15.63 7.68 -2.03
CA THR A 186 15.35 9.02 -2.57
C THR A 186 14.13 9.67 -1.94
N GLY A 187 13.33 8.92 -1.19
CA GLY A 187 12.18 9.41 -0.45
C GLY A 187 12.57 10.45 0.60
N ALA A 188 11.69 11.44 0.78
CA ALA A 188 11.84 12.44 1.84
C ALA A 188 11.22 11.99 3.17
N ASP A 189 10.37 10.96 3.14
CA ASP A 189 9.66 10.44 4.30
C ASP A 189 9.52 8.90 4.23
N ALA A 190 9.25 8.34 5.40
CA ALA A 190 8.81 6.98 5.62
C ALA A 190 7.59 7.05 6.53
N TRP A 191 6.56 6.25 6.28
CA TRP A 191 5.29 6.35 6.99
C TRP A 191 4.56 5.01 7.13
N ALA A 192 3.73 4.93 8.17
CA ALA A 192 2.77 3.86 8.37
C ALA A 192 1.38 4.47 8.58
N ALA A 193 0.43 4.12 7.71
CA ALA A 193 -0.98 4.33 7.97
C ALA A 193 -1.45 3.18 8.85
N LEU A 194 -1.44 3.42 10.16
CA LEU A 194 -1.87 2.47 11.17
C LEU A 194 -3.38 2.23 11.05
N ARG A 195 -3.78 1.06 10.55
CA ARG A 195 -5.17 0.71 10.29
C ARG A 195 -5.37 -0.81 10.24
N GLU A 196 -6.61 -1.25 10.30
CA GLU A 196 -6.96 -2.63 9.95
C GLU A 196 -8.24 -2.59 9.13
N ALA A 197 -8.20 -3.10 7.91
CA ALA A 197 -9.28 -2.99 6.94
C ALA A 197 -9.65 -4.34 6.36
N GLU A 198 -10.92 -4.49 6.00
CA GLU A 198 -11.46 -5.67 5.35
C GLU A 198 -11.20 -5.60 3.86
N ASP A 199 -10.47 -6.57 3.31
CA ASP A 199 -10.43 -6.79 1.86
C ASP A 199 -11.55 -7.77 1.51
N THR A 200 -12.65 -7.22 0.99
CA THR A 200 -13.89 -7.98 0.74
C THR A 200 -13.75 -8.96 -0.42
N TYR A 201 -12.72 -8.82 -1.27
CA TYR A 201 -12.47 -9.73 -2.38
C TYR A 201 -12.25 -11.17 -1.87
N TRP A 202 -11.54 -11.31 -0.74
CA TRP A 202 -11.16 -12.59 -0.15
C TRP A 202 -12.18 -13.17 0.83
N LEU A 203 -13.40 -12.62 0.91
CA LEU A 203 -14.44 -13.15 1.80
C LEU A 203 -14.91 -14.55 1.38
N ASP A 204 -15.12 -14.72 0.09
CA ASP A 204 -15.66 -15.95 -0.49
C ASP A 204 -14.59 -16.78 -1.23
N ASP A 205 -13.39 -16.23 -1.43
CA ASP A 205 -12.24 -16.95 -1.98
C ASP A 205 -11.32 -17.46 -0.87
N SER A 206 -11.15 -18.80 -0.82
CA SER A 206 -10.28 -19.49 0.14
C SER A 206 -8.97 -20.01 -0.47
N SER A 207 -8.72 -19.69 -1.74
CA SER A 207 -7.46 -20.00 -2.44
C SER A 207 -6.26 -19.35 -1.74
N PHE A 208 -6.50 -18.25 -1.02
CA PHE A 208 -5.53 -17.47 -0.32
C PHE A 208 -6.01 -17.15 1.10
N THR A 209 -5.20 -17.45 2.12
CA THR A 209 -5.57 -17.22 3.53
C THR A 209 -4.40 -16.70 4.33
N TRP A 210 -4.69 -15.90 5.34
CA TRP A 210 -3.73 -15.39 6.31
C TRP A 210 -4.37 -15.31 7.71
N SER A 211 -3.53 -15.11 8.72
CA SER A 211 -4.01 -14.96 10.09
C SER A 211 -4.84 -13.69 10.24
N GLY A 212 -6.13 -13.85 10.49
CA GLY A 212 -7.05 -12.73 10.69
C GLY A 212 -7.82 -12.31 9.44
N ALA A 213 -7.73 -13.05 8.33
CA ALA A 213 -8.56 -12.84 7.15
C ALA A 213 -10.05 -12.65 7.51
N PRO A 214 -10.78 -11.73 6.83
CA PRO A 214 -10.37 -10.91 5.67
C PRO A 214 -9.64 -9.61 6.05
N TRP A 215 -9.14 -9.48 7.28
CA TRP A 215 -8.59 -8.22 7.77
C TRP A 215 -7.10 -8.08 7.47
N VAL A 216 -6.76 -7.02 6.75
CA VAL A 216 -5.40 -6.62 6.39
C VAL A 216 -4.93 -5.49 7.31
N LYS A 217 -3.71 -5.60 7.80
CA LYS A 217 -3.10 -4.69 8.77
C LYS A 217 -2.18 -3.71 8.06
N ASN A 218 -2.40 -2.43 8.37
CA ASN A 218 -1.62 -1.26 8.00
C ASN A 218 -1.39 -1.09 6.50
N TRP A 219 -1.05 0.14 6.12
CA TRP A 219 -0.32 0.39 4.88
C TRP A 219 0.98 1.09 5.22
N GLU A 220 2.07 0.66 4.60
CA GLU A 220 3.41 0.99 5.07
C GLU A 220 4.34 1.33 3.91
N ARG A 221 5.17 2.34 4.14
CA ARG A 221 6.22 2.77 3.23
C ARG A 221 7.47 3.08 4.04
N TRP A 222 8.35 2.09 4.12
CA TRP A 222 9.66 2.11 4.82
C TRP A 222 9.63 2.43 6.31
N LEU A 223 8.46 2.68 6.89
CA LEU A 223 8.19 2.65 8.32
C LEU A 223 7.12 1.60 8.54
N THR A 224 7.40 0.62 9.37
CA THR A 224 6.49 -0.51 9.61
C THR A 224 6.12 -0.59 11.08
N GLN A 225 4.94 -1.14 11.39
CA GLN A 225 4.55 -1.51 12.75
C GLN A 225 4.28 -3.00 12.80
N ARG A 226 4.82 -3.70 13.79
CA ARG A 226 4.60 -5.15 13.94
C ARG A 226 4.04 -5.49 15.31
N ASP A 227 3.10 -6.43 15.35
CA ASP A 227 2.53 -7.00 16.56
C ASP A 227 3.44 -8.13 17.05
N LEU A 228 4.48 -7.80 17.83
CA LEU A 228 5.50 -8.77 18.25
C LEU A 228 5.70 -8.79 19.76
N GLY A 229 5.97 -9.99 20.28
CA GLY A 229 6.26 -10.19 21.69
C GLY A 229 5.04 -10.14 22.61
N PRO A 230 5.25 -10.32 23.92
CA PRO A 230 4.18 -10.48 24.89
C PRO A 230 3.53 -9.17 25.34
N ASP A 231 4.06 -7.99 24.96
CA ASP A 231 3.61 -6.67 25.44
C ASP A 231 3.34 -5.64 24.32
N ALA A 232 3.36 -6.06 23.04
CA ALA A 232 3.13 -5.17 21.90
C ALA A 232 2.17 -5.73 20.84
N MET A 233 1.13 -6.45 21.27
CA MET A 233 -0.01 -6.81 20.42
C MET A 233 -1.00 -5.64 20.35
N SER A 234 -1.12 -5.01 19.18
CA SER A 234 -2.02 -3.88 18.99
C SER A 234 -3.49 -4.31 18.82
N ARG A 235 -4.38 -3.32 18.83
CA ARG A 235 -5.80 -3.43 18.53
C ARG A 235 -6.23 -2.37 17.54
N ARG A 236 -7.34 -2.64 16.85
CA ARG A 236 -8.10 -1.65 16.08
C ARG A 236 -8.33 -0.37 16.88
N GLY A 237 -8.15 0.75 16.20
CA GLY A 237 -8.60 2.06 16.65
C GLY A 237 -10.12 2.13 16.79
N THR A 238 -10.62 3.31 17.14
CA THR A 238 -12.05 3.51 17.43
C THR A 238 -12.83 4.15 16.29
N GLU A 239 -12.14 4.70 15.29
CA GLU A 239 -12.80 5.29 14.12
C GLU A 239 -12.99 4.22 13.06
N ALA A 240 -14.24 3.89 12.77
CA ALA A 240 -14.61 2.98 11.70
C ALA A 240 -15.11 3.79 10.49
N ARG A 241 -14.68 3.38 9.29
CA ARG A 241 -15.15 3.91 8.00
C ARG A 241 -15.61 2.71 7.19
N SER A 242 -16.85 2.72 6.72
CA SER A 242 -17.44 1.60 5.99
C SER A 242 -17.97 2.07 4.65
N ASP A 243 -17.84 1.22 3.64
CA ASP A 243 -18.43 1.37 2.31
C ASP A 243 -18.11 2.72 1.66
N VAL A 244 -16.88 3.20 1.88
CA VAL A 244 -16.44 4.47 1.32
C VAL A 244 -16.34 4.32 -0.19
N LEU A 245 -17.14 5.10 -0.92
CA LEU A 245 -17.36 5.07 -2.38
C LEU A 245 -18.19 3.89 -2.88
N ASP A 246 -17.88 2.69 -2.42
CA ASP A 246 -18.51 1.45 -2.87
C ASP A 246 -18.59 0.43 -1.72
N PRO A 247 -19.66 -0.40 -1.63
CA PRO A 247 -19.76 -1.47 -0.63
C PRO A 247 -18.60 -2.46 -0.64
N SER A 248 -17.96 -2.70 -1.79
CA SER A 248 -16.78 -3.57 -1.88
C SER A 248 -15.57 -3.02 -1.12
N ASN A 249 -15.51 -1.70 -0.85
CA ASN A 249 -14.44 -1.12 -0.06
C ASN A 249 -14.50 -1.53 1.44
N GLY A 250 -15.55 -2.22 1.86
CA GLY A 250 -15.66 -2.87 3.17
C GLY A 250 -15.52 -1.90 4.34
N THR A 251 -15.11 -2.44 5.49
CA THR A 251 -14.86 -1.64 6.70
C THR A 251 -13.38 -1.47 7.00
N ALA A 252 -12.98 -0.25 7.33
CA ALA A 252 -11.66 0.10 7.85
C ALA A 252 -11.75 0.66 9.27
N TYR A 253 -10.89 0.17 10.15
CA TYR A 253 -10.65 0.76 11.46
C TYR A 253 -9.36 1.59 11.44
N GLU A 254 -9.52 2.90 11.50
CA GLU A 254 -8.42 3.85 11.43
C GLU A 254 -7.73 4.03 12.80
N GLY A 255 -6.41 4.05 12.76
CA GLY A 255 -5.55 4.05 13.93
C GLY A 255 -5.37 2.66 14.54
N ARG A 256 -4.33 2.54 15.36
CA ARG A 256 -4.06 1.36 16.20
C ARG A 256 -3.89 1.82 17.64
N ARG A 257 -4.23 0.95 18.59
CA ARG A 257 -4.09 1.25 20.02
C ARG A 257 -3.51 0.05 20.77
N THR A 258 -2.96 0.35 21.93
CA THR A 258 -2.48 -0.62 22.90
C THR A 258 -3.64 -1.30 23.64
N HIS A 259 -3.39 -2.46 24.23
CA HIS A 259 -4.31 -3.17 25.11
C HIS A 259 -3.74 -3.30 26.52
N ARG A 260 -3.65 -2.17 27.21
CA ARG A 260 -3.00 -2.07 28.52
C ARG A 260 -3.55 -3.02 29.59
N ALA A 261 -4.86 -3.28 29.56
CA ALA A 261 -5.48 -4.22 30.49
C ALA A 261 -4.96 -5.67 30.35
N ALA A 262 -4.36 -6.04 29.21
CA ALA A 262 -3.67 -7.31 28.99
C ALA A 262 -2.15 -7.16 28.91
N GLY A 263 -1.59 -6.08 29.44
CA GLY A 263 -0.15 -5.81 29.43
C GLY A 263 0.43 -5.48 28.05
N GLN A 264 -0.40 -5.19 27.05
CA GLN A 264 0.05 -4.79 25.71
C GLN A 264 0.19 -3.27 25.69
N ASP A 265 1.30 -2.75 26.20
CA ASP A 265 1.46 -1.33 26.52
C ASP A 265 2.17 -0.53 25.42
N ARG A 266 2.61 -1.19 24.34
CA ARG A 266 3.48 -0.59 23.31
C ARG A 266 2.98 -0.90 21.89
N LEU A 267 3.41 -0.05 20.96
CA LEU A 267 3.41 -0.34 19.52
C LEU A 267 4.87 -0.31 19.07
N LEU A 268 5.31 -1.35 18.37
CA LEU A 268 6.69 -1.45 17.89
C LEU A 268 6.76 -0.96 16.45
N LEU A 269 7.66 -0.01 16.20
CA LEU A 269 7.88 0.60 14.90
C LEU A 269 9.33 0.35 14.43
N TYR A 270 9.50 0.19 13.13
CA TYR A 270 10.78 -0.13 12.50
C TYR A 270 10.95 0.74 11.26
N VAL A 271 12.06 1.45 11.17
CA VAL A 271 12.43 2.18 9.96
C VAL A 271 13.32 1.28 9.09
N ASP A 272 13.15 1.34 7.77
CA ASP A 272 14.00 0.59 6.85
C ASP A 272 15.45 1.08 6.94
N ASP A 273 16.40 0.16 7.19
CA ASP A 273 17.84 0.45 7.28
C ASP A 273 18.40 1.14 6.03
N ARG A 274 17.75 1.00 4.88
CA ARG A 274 18.14 1.70 3.64
C ARG A 274 17.67 3.15 3.62
N PHE A 275 16.59 3.47 4.33
CA PHE A 275 16.07 4.83 4.49
C PHE A 275 16.90 5.58 5.52
N VAL A 276 17.18 4.94 6.66
CA VAL A 276 18.02 5.49 7.73
C VAL A 276 19.07 4.44 8.12
N PRO A 277 20.35 4.62 7.73
CA PRO A 277 21.39 3.66 8.01
C PRO A 277 21.60 3.42 9.52
N PRO A 278 21.68 2.16 9.98
CA PRO A 278 21.73 1.84 11.39
C PRO A 278 23.03 2.25 12.06
N GLY A 279 22.93 2.65 13.32
CA GLY A 279 24.07 2.96 14.19
C GLY A 279 24.70 4.34 13.98
N MET A 280 24.21 5.14 13.04
CA MET A 280 24.61 6.53 12.90
C MET A 280 23.50 7.46 13.41
N PRO A 281 23.80 8.38 14.35
CA PRO A 281 22.84 9.39 14.78
C PRO A 281 22.31 10.17 13.58
N THR A 282 21.04 9.92 13.26
CA THR A 282 20.35 10.55 12.14
C THR A 282 19.18 11.33 12.70
N ALA A 283 19.19 12.64 12.52
CA ALA A 283 18.15 13.48 13.06
C ALA A 283 16.89 13.45 12.19
N LEU A 284 15.75 13.12 12.78
CA LEU A 284 14.46 13.03 12.11
C LEU A 284 13.38 13.78 12.89
N ASP A 285 12.37 14.25 12.16
CA ASP A 285 11.11 14.70 12.75
C ASP A 285 10.11 13.56 12.66
N LEU A 286 9.73 13.00 13.82
CA LEU A 286 8.67 12.00 13.90
C LEU A 286 7.32 12.71 14.08
N GLN A 287 6.40 12.46 13.16
CA GLN A 287 5.03 12.95 13.25
C GLN A 287 4.08 11.80 13.58
N VAL A 288 3.32 11.96 14.67
CA VAL A 288 2.31 10.99 15.10
C VAL A 288 0.94 11.63 15.03
N SER A 289 0.13 11.21 14.06
CA SER A 289 -1.29 11.57 14.01
C SER A 289 -2.11 10.66 14.92
N TYR A 290 -2.90 11.25 15.82
CA TYR A 290 -3.69 10.53 16.81
C TYR A 290 -5.11 11.09 16.91
N LYS A 291 -6.04 10.22 17.30
CA LYS A 291 -7.39 10.63 17.70
C LYS A 291 -7.32 11.19 19.12
N ASP A 292 -7.75 12.43 19.31
CA ASP A 292 -7.70 13.13 20.59
C ASP A 292 -8.80 12.67 21.55
N SER A 293 -8.79 11.39 21.95
CA SER A 293 -9.75 10.80 22.88
C SER A 293 -9.40 11.10 24.34
N ALA A 294 -10.40 11.30 25.21
CA ALA A 294 -10.13 11.59 26.62
C ALA A 294 -9.51 10.36 27.33
N GLY A 295 -8.47 10.62 28.13
CA GLY A 295 -7.80 9.59 28.93
C GLY A 295 -6.71 8.84 28.18
N GLY A 296 -5.60 8.58 28.89
CA GLY A 296 -4.39 7.98 28.32
C GLY A 296 -3.35 9.02 27.92
N GLY A 297 -2.29 8.53 27.29
CA GLY A 297 -1.14 9.30 26.85
C GLY A 297 -0.16 8.39 26.14
N PHE A 298 0.67 8.98 25.30
CA PHE A 298 1.74 8.26 24.62
C PHE A 298 3.01 9.09 24.62
N ARG A 299 4.13 8.38 24.54
CA ARG A 299 5.45 8.94 24.31
C ARG A 299 6.16 8.06 23.29
N VAL A 300 7.25 8.57 22.75
CA VAL A 300 8.13 7.84 21.85
C VAL A 300 9.36 7.43 22.65
N ASP A 301 9.60 6.14 22.75
CA ASP A 301 10.84 5.60 23.29
C ASP A 301 11.73 5.25 22.08
N TYR A 302 13.01 5.64 22.11
CA TYR A 302 13.96 5.42 21.00
C TYR A 302 15.37 5.14 21.53
N ALA A 303 16.17 4.40 20.76
CA ALA A 303 17.52 4.02 21.15
C ALA A 303 18.51 5.19 21.01
N VAL A 304 19.34 5.42 22.04
CA VAL A 304 20.43 6.40 22.07
C VAL A 304 21.72 5.76 22.60
N ALA A 305 22.87 6.44 22.46
CA ALA A 305 24.15 5.91 22.92
C ALA A 305 24.19 5.52 24.42
N ALA A 306 23.39 6.20 25.25
CA ALA A 306 23.30 5.94 26.70
C ALA A 306 22.23 4.89 27.09
N GLY A 307 21.53 4.28 26.13
CA GLY A 307 20.44 3.33 26.36
C GLY A 307 19.17 3.72 25.62
N VAL A 308 18.07 3.90 26.34
CA VAL A 308 16.77 4.31 25.76
C VAL A 308 16.43 5.71 26.25
N ALA A 309 16.10 6.59 25.32
CA ALA A 309 15.52 7.89 25.60
C ALA A 309 14.00 7.85 25.41
N SER A 310 13.30 8.78 26.06
CA SER A 310 11.87 8.95 25.93
C SER A 310 11.56 10.41 25.59
N SER A 311 10.63 10.63 24.67
CA SER A 311 10.05 11.95 24.43
C SER A 311 9.23 12.44 25.63
N ALA A 312 8.87 13.72 25.62
CA ALA A 312 7.77 14.19 26.46
C ALA A 312 6.48 13.42 26.14
N GLU A 313 5.66 13.18 27.16
CA GLU A 313 4.36 12.54 27.00
C GLU A 313 3.35 13.50 26.35
N VAL A 314 2.67 13.01 25.32
CA VAL A 314 1.51 13.65 24.73
C VAL A 314 0.27 13.16 25.47
N THR A 315 -0.44 14.09 26.11
CA THR A 315 -1.72 13.81 26.78
C THR A 315 -2.87 14.33 25.91
N PRO A 316 -3.71 13.43 25.36
CA PRO A 316 -4.92 13.83 24.66
C PRO A 316 -5.86 14.68 25.52
N GLY A 317 -6.38 15.77 24.95
CA GLY A 317 -7.33 16.69 25.57
C GLY A 317 -8.80 16.25 25.48
N GLY A 318 -9.10 15.22 24.68
CA GLY A 318 -10.44 14.64 24.61
C GLY A 318 -11.41 15.30 23.63
N SER A 319 -10.92 16.08 22.66
CA SER A 319 -11.80 16.73 21.67
C SER A 319 -12.41 15.77 20.63
N GLY A 320 -11.86 14.56 20.49
CA GLY A 320 -12.25 13.60 19.44
C GLY A 320 -11.78 14.00 18.04
N ALA A 321 -11.06 15.11 17.87
CA ALA A 321 -10.47 15.49 16.59
C ALA A 321 -9.19 14.68 16.31
N TRP A 322 -8.80 14.56 15.05
CA TRP A 322 -7.46 14.13 14.69
C TRP A 322 -6.47 15.27 14.95
N ARG A 323 -5.34 14.95 15.59
CA ARG A 323 -4.24 15.87 15.88
C ARG A 323 -2.93 15.23 15.46
N THR A 324 -1.90 16.04 15.26
CA THR A 324 -0.53 15.56 15.01
C THR A 324 0.40 16.12 16.08
N ALA A 325 1.15 15.25 16.72
CA ALA A 325 2.30 15.62 17.55
C ALA A 325 3.58 15.45 16.73
N THR A 326 4.51 16.40 16.85
CA THR A 326 5.82 16.35 16.20
C THR A 326 6.91 16.24 17.26
N PHE A 327 7.78 15.24 17.10
CA PHE A 327 8.93 15.00 17.96
C PHE A 327 10.20 15.20 17.15
N ARG A 328 11.06 16.10 17.64
CA ARG A 328 12.41 16.26 17.10
C ARG A 328 13.31 15.21 17.76
N ILE A 329 13.85 14.28 16.98
CA ILE A 329 14.73 13.22 17.45
C ILE A 329 16.10 13.46 16.83
N ASP A 330 17.08 13.90 17.61
CA ASP A 330 18.38 14.36 17.08
C ASP A 330 19.52 13.33 17.24
N ASP A 331 19.35 12.33 18.11
CA ASP A 331 20.43 11.45 18.58
C ASP A 331 20.08 9.95 18.54
N ALA A 332 18.98 9.58 17.89
CA ALA A 332 18.57 8.19 17.77
C ALA A 332 19.54 7.35 16.91
N LEU A 333 19.77 6.12 17.34
CA LEU A 333 20.70 5.19 16.69
C LEU A 333 20.07 4.30 15.61
N TRP A 334 18.73 4.19 15.54
CA TRP A 334 17.99 3.44 14.51
C TRP A 334 18.61 2.06 14.22
N ASN A 335 18.80 1.25 15.26
CA ASN A 335 19.62 0.02 15.19
C ASN A 335 18.89 -1.21 15.73
N GLY A 336 17.56 -1.16 15.84
CA GLY A 336 16.74 -2.26 16.33
C GLY A 336 17.06 -2.71 17.75
N SER A 337 17.61 -1.83 18.60
CA SER A 337 18.01 -2.22 19.97
C SER A 337 16.88 -2.17 21.00
N LEU A 338 15.69 -1.68 20.63
CA LEU A 338 14.52 -1.76 21.50
C LEU A 338 13.92 -3.18 21.52
N GLY A 339 12.95 -3.39 22.41
CA GLY A 339 12.22 -4.65 22.50
C GLY A 339 11.61 -5.06 21.16
N GLY A 340 11.72 -6.35 20.82
CA GLY A 340 11.24 -6.88 19.54
C GLY A 340 12.05 -6.43 18.32
N GLY A 341 13.21 -5.80 18.51
CA GLY A 341 14.05 -5.32 17.41
C GLY A 341 13.64 -3.95 16.85
N ALA A 342 12.78 -3.22 17.57
CA ALA A 342 12.26 -1.92 17.14
C ALA A 342 13.27 -0.78 17.29
N ASP A 343 12.97 0.36 16.66
CA ASP A 343 13.81 1.57 16.66
C ASP A 343 13.37 2.66 17.63
#